data_AF-I4YED1-F1
#
_entry.id   AF-I4YED1-F1
#
_cell.length_a   1.000
_cell.length_b   1.000
_cell.length_c   1.000
_cell.angle_alpha   90.00
_cell.angle_beta   90.00
_cell.angle_gamma   90.00
#
_symmetry.space_group_name_H-M   'P 1'
#
loop_
_entity.id
_entity.type
_entity.pdbx_description
1 polymer ?
#
loop_
_entity_poly.entity_id
_entity_poly.type
_entity_poly.pdbx_seq_one_letter_code
_entity_poly.pdbx_strand_id
1 'polypeptide(L)'
;MNFLRNISTNLRTNAVKSMRTYSTQPRISLANLINSGSKPNSQDPLTGTRALTPEEIWAQAHQQRMRTLAQEQPLSLYAGRTVVVGKYDKNSATSQVERAWKRLNGTLARNEVRRDLMLRDRYERPHQMRRRLKSERHRRRFAEYIRQKVSLVHSIRRRNEMLKK
;
A
#
# COMPACT_ATOMS: atom_id res chain seq x y z
N MET A 1 7.76 44.63 15.14
CA MET A 1 7.16 43.46 15.79
C MET A 1 7.38 42.24 14.90
N ASN A 2 8.50 41.55 15.12
CA ASN A 2 8.91 40.37 14.38
C ASN A 2 8.20 39.13 14.94
N PHE A 3 7.52 38.37 14.08
CA PHE A 3 7.25 36.96 14.35
C PHE A 3 7.60 36.14 13.11
N LEU A 4 8.88 35.77 13.02
CA LEU A 4 9.36 34.66 12.22
C LEU A 4 8.80 33.36 12.82
N ARG A 5 8.09 32.54 12.05
CA ARG A 5 7.94 31.12 12.34
C ARG A 5 8.08 30.27 11.07
N ASN A 6 9.25 29.62 11.04
CA ASN A 6 9.65 28.44 10.28
C ASN A 6 8.53 27.66 9.58
N ILE A 7 8.58 27.64 8.25
CA ILE A 7 7.86 26.67 7.41
C ILE A 7 8.82 25.52 7.12
N SER A 8 8.69 24.43 7.90
CA SER A 8 9.37 23.16 7.63
C SER A 8 8.74 22.50 6.39
N THR A 9 9.49 22.42 5.29
CA THR A 9 9.08 21.76 4.05
C THR A 9 9.27 20.24 4.16
N ASN A 10 8.30 19.55 4.76
CA ASN A 10 8.22 18.09 4.64
C ASN A 10 7.67 17.71 3.25
N LEU A 11 8.57 17.51 2.29
CA LEU A 11 8.29 16.93 0.98
C LEU A 11 7.95 15.43 1.15
N ARG A 12 6.67 15.11 1.39
CA ARG A 12 6.14 13.74 1.22
C ARG A 12 5.56 13.58 -0.17
N THR A 13 6.31 12.87 -1.01
CA THR A 13 5.92 12.39 -2.33
C THR A 13 4.83 11.32 -2.23
N ASN A 14 3.56 11.73 -2.26
CA ASN A 14 2.44 10.80 -2.38
C ASN A 14 1.99 10.71 -3.84
N ALA A 15 2.46 9.65 -4.51
CA ALA A 15 1.91 9.16 -5.78
C ALA A 15 0.56 8.50 -5.50
N VAL A 16 -0.53 9.05 -6.04
CA VAL A 16 -1.88 8.48 -5.87
C VAL A 16 -2.18 7.60 -7.08
N LYS A 17 -1.87 6.30 -6.96
CA LYS A 17 -2.37 5.29 -7.90
C LYS A 17 -3.89 5.16 -7.73
N SER A 18 -4.64 5.77 -8.65
CA SER A 18 -6.03 5.41 -8.93
C SER A 18 -6.06 3.98 -9.47
N MET A 19 -6.44 3.01 -8.64
CA MET A 19 -6.76 1.65 -9.08
C MET A 19 -8.14 1.28 -8.57
N ARG A 20 -9.05 1.08 -9.53
CA ARG A 20 -10.25 0.29 -9.36
C ARG A 20 -9.78 -1.12 -8.97
N THR A 21 -9.93 -1.51 -7.71
CA THR A 21 -9.46 -2.81 -7.23
C THR A 21 -10.47 -3.89 -7.64
N TYR A 22 -10.36 -4.37 -8.88
CA TYR A 22 -10.62 -5.78 -9.09
C TYR A 22 -9.47 -6.52 -8.40
N SER A 23 -9.81 -7.56 -7.62
CA SER A 23 -8.86 -8.50 -7.06
C SER A 23 -7.83 -8.87 -8.13
N THR A 24 -6.65 -8.24 -8.02
CA THR A 24 -5.57 -8.49 -8.95
C THR A 24 -4.91 -9.74 -8.41
N GLN A 25 -5.38 -10.90 -8.91
CA GLN A 25 -4.58 -12.10 -8.84
C GLN A 25 -3.17 -11.73 -9.29
N PRO A 26 -2.10 -12.17 -8.61
CA PRO A 26 -0.75 -11.86 -9.04
C PRO A 26 -0.58 -12.41 -10.45
N ARG A 27 -0.59 -11.53 -11.47
CA ARG A 27 -0.16 -11.86 -12.82
C ARG A 27 1.35 -12.02 -12.73
N ILE A 28 1.79 -13.23 -12.39
CA ILE A 28 3.16 -13.67 -12.59
C ILE A 28 3.39 -13.58 -14.10
N SER A 29 4.27 -12.68 -14.55
CA SER A 29 4.66 -12.61 -15.95
C SER A 29 5.25 -13.95 -16.37
N LEU A 30 4.68 -14.57 -17.41
CA LEU A 30 5.20 -15.81 -18.03
C LEU A 30 6.68 -15.67 -18.44
N ALA A 31 7.14 -14.45 -18.69
CA ALA A 31 8.54 -14.12 -19.00
C ALA A 31 9.54 -14.50 -17.90
N ASN A 32 9.12 -14.61 -16.63
CA ASN A 32 10.01 -14.97 -15.52
C ASN A 32 10.18 -16.50 -15.36
N LEU A 33 9.42 -17.31 -16.13
CA LEU A 33 9.44 -18.77 -16.03
C LEU A 33 10.44 -19.42 -17.00
N ILE A 34 10.94 -18.67 -18.00
CA ILE A 34 11.73 -19.24 -19.10
C ILE A 34 13.25 -19.15 -18.86
N ASN A 35 13.71 -18.29 -17.94
CA ASN A 35 15.14 -17.97 -17.80
C ASN A 35 15.86 -18.61 -16.59
N SER A 36 15.52 -19.85 -16.24
CA SER A 36 16.31 -20.62 -15.26
C SER A 36 16.67 -22.00 -15.80
N GLY A 37 17.43 -22.02 -16.89
CA GLY A 37 18.29 -23.15 -17.20
C GLY A 37 19.45 -23.22 -16.20
N SER A 38 19.18 -23.64 -14.96
CA SER A 38 20.21 -23.94 -13.97
C SER A 38 20.17 -25.44 -13.69
N LYS A 39 21.25 -26.12 -14.08
CA LYS A 39 21.44 -27.57 -13.95
C LYS A 39 21.32 -27.97 -12.46
N PRO A 40 20.62 -29.07 -12.12
CA PRO A 40 20.57 -29.52 -10.74
C PRO A 40 21.82 -30.36 -10.45
N ASN A 41 22.82 -29.81 -9.78
CA ASN A 41 23.69 -30.62 -8.92
C ASN A 41 24.58 -29.76 -8.02
N SER A 42 24.37 -29.82 -6.71
CA SER A 42 25.35 -29.53 -5.64
C SER A 42 24.73 -30.01 -4.32
N GLN A 43 25.01 -31.24 -3.92
CA GLN A 43 24.84 -31.67 -2.53
C GLN A 43 26.08 -31.23 -1.75
N ASP A 44 25.97 -30.15 -0.98
CA ASP A 44 26.96 -29.78 0.03
C ASP A 44 26.49 -30.32 1.40
N PRO A 45 27.29 -31.12 2.13
CA PRO A 45 26.79 -31.89 3.28
C PRO A 45 26.93 -31.18 4.64
N LEU A 46 27.34 -29.91 4.70
CA LEU A 46 27.60 -29.23 5.97
C LEU A 46 27.08 -27.79 5.92
N THR A 47 25.94 -27.55 6.59
CA THR A 47 25.27 -26.24 6.76
C THR A 47 24.82 -25.55 5.47
N GLY A 48 23.60 -25.84 5.01
CA GLY A 48 22.99 -25.09 3.91
C GLY A 48 21.48 -25.31 3.85
N THR A 49 20.71 -24.26 4.09
CA THR A 49 19.25 -24.28 3.94
C THR A 49 18.91 -24.70 2.51
N ARG A 50 18.42 -25.94 2.32
CA ARG A 50 17.87 -26.43 1.06
C ARG A 50 16.93 -25.37 0.50
N ALA A 51 17.25 -24.82 -0.67
CA ALA A 51 16.36 -23.90 -1.35
C ALA A 51 15.06 -24.67 -1.62
N LEU A 52 13.97 -24.23 -0.97
CA LEU A 52 12.68 -24.91 -1.11
C LEU A 52 12.25 -24.88 -2.56
N THR A 53 11.70 -26.01 -3.02
CA THR A 53 11.12 -26.04 -4.36
C THR A 53 9.97 -25.04 -4.45
N PRO A 54 9.66 -24.48 -5.64
CA PRO A 54 8.50 -23.59 -5.79
C PRO A 54 7.20 -24.22 -5.28
N GLU A 55 7.07 -25.54 -5.43
CA GLU A 55 5.95 -26.33 -4.91
C GLU A 55 5.94 -26.36 -3.37
N GLU A 56 7.09 -26.58 -2.74
CA GLU A 56 7.21 -26.54 -1.28
C GLU A 56 6.90 -25.15 -0.72
N ILE A 57 7.33 -24.08 -1.39
CA ILE A 57 7.03 -22.69 -1.01
C ILE A 57 5.51 -22.45 -1.08
N TRP A 58 4.87 -22.89 -2.17
CA TRP A 58 3.43 -22.76 -2.34
C TRP A 58 2.67 -23.56 -1.28
N ALA A 59 3.06 -24.82 -1.05
CA ALA A 59 2.46 -25.69 -0.06
C ALA A 59 2.56 -25.10 1.37
N GLN A 60 3.73 -24.56 1.74
CA GLN A 60 3.91 -23.89 3.03
C GLN A 60 3.04 -22.63 3.16
N ALA A 61 3.03 -21.76 2.15
CA ALA A 61 2.20 -20.56 2.15
C ALA A 61 0.70 -20.90 2.21
N HIS A 62 0.28 -21.94 1.49
CA HIS A 62 -1.09 -22.45 1.48
C HIS A 62 -1.48 -22.97 2.86
N GLN A 63 -0.66 -23.82 3.48
CA GLN A 63 -0.91 -24.35 4.82
C GLN A 63 -0.99 -23.23 5.88
N GLN A 64 -0.08 -22.25 5.82
CA GLN A 64 -0.13 -21.07 6.68
C GLN A 64 -1.44 -20.29 6.46
N ARG A 65 -1.85 -20.10 5.21
CA ARG A 65 -3.12 -19.42 4.89
C ARG A 65 -4.33 -20.19 5.42
N MET A 66 -4.39 -21.50 5.24
CA MET A 66 -5.49 -22.33 5.75
C MET A 66 -5.58 -22.29 7.28
N ARG A 67 -4.43 -22.30 7.98
CA ARG A 67 -4.39 -22.11 9.45
C ARG A 67 -4.96 -20.75 9.87
N THR A 68 -4.60 -19.67 9.16
CA THR A 68 -5.14 -18.34 9.46
C THR A 68 -6.63 -18.24 9.15
N LEU A 69 -7.10 -18.85 8.05
CA LEU A 69 -8.52 -18.87 7.66
C LEU A 69 -9.39 -19.57 8.70
N ALA A 70 -8.92 -20.69 9.26
CA ALA A 70 -9.62 -21.40 10.33
C ALA A 70 -9.79 -20.54 11.61
N GLN A 71 -8.97 -19.50 11.78
CA GLN A 71 -9.01 -18.55 12.90
C GLN A 71 -9.76 -17.25 12.55
N GLU A 72 -10.04 -16.98 11.25
CA GLU A 72 -10.76 -15.80 10.80
C GLU A 72 -12.26 -15.99 11.07
N GLN A 73 -12.85 -15.17 11.95
CA GLN A 73 -14.29 -15.14 12.18
C GLN A 73 -15.05 -14.81 10.87
N PRO A 74 -16.32 -15.27 10.71
CA PRO A 74 -17.12 -14.97 9.51
C PRO A 74 -17.22 -13.46 9.28
N LEU A 75 -17.51 -13.05 8.03
CA LEU A 75 -17.61 -11.64 7.61
C LEU A 75 -18.52 -10.86 8.57
N SER A 76 -17.92 -10.23 9.57
CA SER A 76 -18.63 -9.40 10.52
C SER A 76 -18.82 -8.02 9.90
N LEU A 77 -19.87 -7.32 10.32
CA LEU A 77 -20.09 -5.89 10.01
C LEU A 77 -18.91 -4.99 10.44
N TYR A 78 -17.93 -5.55 11.17
CA TYR A 78 -16.75 -4.89 11.69
C TYR A 78 -15.45 -5.35 11.00
N ALA A 79 -15.49 -6.35 10.11
CA ALA A 79 -14.30 -6.96 9.52
C ALA A 79 -13.39 -5.94 8.80
N GLY A 80 -13.98 -4.95 8.12
CA GLY A 80 -13.24 -3.88 7.42
C GLY A 80 -12.70 -2.75 8.30
N ARG A 81 -13.02 -2.75 9.60
CA ARG A 81 -12.66 -1.70 10.59
C ARG A 81 -12.09 -2.27 11.89
N THR A 82 -11.67 -3.52 11.87
CA THR A 82 -11.07 -4.21 13.02
C THR A 82 -9.59 -4.46 12.75
N VAL A 83 -8.74 -4.25 13.76
CA VAL A 83 -7.31 -4.56 13.70
C VAL A 83 -6.94 -5.27 14.99
N VAL A 84 -6.33 -6.46 14.86
CA VAL A 84 -5.82 -7.22 16.01
C VAL A 84 -4.57 -6.54 16.56
N VAL A 85 -4.49 -6.40 17.88
CA VAL A 85 -3.32 -5.88 18.58
C VAL A 85 -2.30 -7.00 18.76
N GLY A 86 -1.04 -6.75 18.38
CA GLY A 86 0.04 -7.71 18.55
C GLY A 86 0.40 -7.97 20.02
N LYS A 87 1.00 -9.12 20.29
CA LYS A 87 1.51 -9.46 21.64
C LYS A 87 2.53 -8.43 22.09
N TYR A 88 2.53 -8.11 23.38
CA TYR A 88 3.50 -7.19 23.99
C TYR A 88 4.93 -7.59 23.65
N ASP A 89 5.71 -6.62 23.18
CA ASP A 89 7.10 -6.81 22.80
C ASP A 89 7.95 -5.83 23.60
N LYS A 90 8.71 -6.38 24.57
CA LYS A 90 9.59 -5.62 25.47
C LYS A 90 10.75 -4.93 24.77
N ASN A 91 11.13 -5.41 23.58
CA ASN A 91 12.25 -4.86 22.82
C ASN A 91 11.82 -3.73 21.88
N SER A 92 10.52 -3.41 21.86
CA SER A 92 9.96 -2.43 20.96
C SER A 92 9.74 -1.10 21.66
N ALA A 93 10.41 -0.05 21.16
CA ALA A 93 10.24 1.31 21.68
C ALA A 93 8.79 1.84 21.53
N THR A 94 8.01 1.28 20.61
CA THR A 94 6.60 1.67 20.38
C THR A 94 5.66 0.59 20.89
N SER A 95 4.62 0.99 21.62
CA SER A 95 3.58 0.07 22.08
C SER A 95 2.87 -0.59 20.90
N GLN A 96 2.58 -1.89 21.04
CA GLN A 96 1.82 -2.65 20.05
C GLN A 96 0.42 -2.07 19.81
N VAL A 97 -0.18 -1.49 20.84
CA VAL A 97 -1.47 -0.80 20.76
C VAL A 97 -1.37 0.40 19.83
N GLU A 98 -0.30 1.19 19.96
CA GLU A 98 -0.10 2.37 19.12
C GLU A 98 0.11 2.00 17.64
N ARG A 99 0.84 0.92 17.36
CA ARG A 99 0.97 0.38 16.01
C ARG A 99 -0.36 -0.07 15.43
N ALA A 100 -1.14 -0.83 16.20
CA ALA A 100 -2.46 -1.27 15.78
C ALA A 100 -3.40 -0.09 15.51
N TRP A 101 -3.35 0.94 16.37
CA TRP A 101 -4.11 2.19 16.19
C TRP A 101 -3.72 2.96 14.93
N LYS A 102 -2.41 3.11 14.66
CA LYS A 102 -1.92 3.73 13.42
C LYS A 102 -2.38 2.97 12.19
N ARG A 103 -2.34 1.63 12.23
CA ARG A 103 -2.84 0.77 11.15
C ARG A 103 -4.34 0.95 10.94
N LEU A 104 -5.13 0.95 12.02
CA LEU A 104 -6.56 1.18 11.97
C LEU A 104 -6.89 2.55 11.36
N ASN A 105 -6.23 3.61 11.82
CA ASN A 105 -6.39 4.95 11.27
C ASN A 105 -6.06 5.02 9.77
N GLY A 106 -4.99 4.35 9.33
CA GLY A 106 -4.66 4.25 7.91
C GLY A 106 -5.73 3.52 7.09
N THR A 107 -6.33 2.46 7.65
CA THR A 107 -7.46 1.75 7.03
C THR A 107 -8.69 2.62 6.92
N LEU A 108 -9.09 3.30 7.99
CA LEU A 108 -10.25 4.21 7.98
C LEU A 108 -10.07 5.39 7.02
N ALA A 109 -8.84 5.90 6.88
CA ALA A 109 -8.53 6.97 5.94
C ALA A 109 -8.60 6.50 4.48
N ARG A 110 -8.06 5.31 4.16
CA ARG A 110 -8.12 4.73 2.81
C ARG A 110 -9.55 4.43 2.37
N ASN A 111 -10.40 4.02 3.30
CA ASN A 111 -11.82 3.75 3.04
C ASN A 111 -12.69 5.01 3.09
N GLU A 112 -12.10 6.21 3.21
CA GLU A 112 -12.79 7.52 3.27
C GLU A 112 -13.88 7.63 4.37
N VAL A 113 -13.88 6.76 5.39
CA VAL A 113 -14.97 6.63 6.39
C VAL A 113 -15.28 7.96 7.08
N ARG A 114 -14.26 8.69 7.53
CA ARG A 114 -14.45 9.99 8.22
C ARG A 114 -15.07 11.04 7.32
N ARG A 115 -14.65 11.05 6.05
CA ARG A 115 -15.15 11.99 5.04
C ARG A 115 -16.60 11.69 4.73
N ASP A 116 -16.96 10.42 4.60
CA ASP A 116 -18.34 10.00 4.36
C ASP A 116 -19.23 10.36 5.55
N LEU A 117 -18.78 10.13 6.80
CA LEU A 117 -19.52 10.57 7.99
C LEU A 117 -19.74 12.08 8.00
N MET A 118 -18.70 12.87 7.69
CA MET A 118 -18.81 14.33 7.61
C MET A 118 -19.77 14.80 6.50
N LEU A 119 -19.79 14.13 5.36
CA LEU A 119 -20.70 14.46 4.26
C LEU A 119 -22.15 14.02 4.55
N ARG A 120 -22.33 12.97 5.36
CA ARG A 120 -23.66 12.43 5.74
C ARG A 120 -24.29 13.14 6.92
N ASP A 121 -23.51 13.90 7.70
CA ASP A 121 -23.99 14.67 8.85
C ASP A 121 -25.16 15.61 8.48
N ARG A 122 -25.14 16.16 7.26
CA ARG A 122 -26.23 16.98 6.71
C ARG A 122 -26.61 16.52 5.32
N TYR A 123 -27.89 16.67 4.97
CA TYR A 123 -28.37 16.37 3.62
C TYR A 123 -27.77 17.32 2.59
N GLU A 124 -27.00 16.77 1.64
CA GLU A 124 -26.52 17.47 0.45
C GLU A 124 -27.53 17.29 -0.69
N ARG A 125 -27.98 18.40 -1.30
CA ARG A 125 -28.92 18.32 -2.43
C ARG A 125 -28.27 17.61 -3.63
N PRO A 126 -28.99 16.81 -4.44
CA PRO A 126 -28.40 16.01 -5.52
C PRO A 126 -27.60 16.82 -6.54
N HIS A 127 -28.04 18.04 -6.89
CA HIS A 127 -27.32 18.91 -7.81
C HIS A 127 -26.02 19.46 -7.22
N GLN A 128 -25.99 19.77 -5.91
CA GLN A 128 -24.78 20.19 -5.20
C GLN A 128 -23.78 19.03 -5.17
N MET A 129 -24.23 17.82 -4.82
CA MET A 129 -23.42 16.60 -4.85
C MET A 129 -22.80 16.37 -6.24
N ARG A 130 -23.57 16.50 -7.32
CA ARG A 130 -23.05 16.36 -8.69
C ARG A 130 -21.98 17.41 -9.01
N ARG A 131 -22.19 18.68 -8.64
CA ARG A 131 -21.20 19.76 -8.84
C ARG A 131 -19.91 19.48 -8.05
N ARG A 132 -20.06 19.09 -6.78
CA ARG A 132 -18.94 18.72 -5.91
C ARG A 132 -18.13 17.57 -6.50
N LEU A 133 -18.79 16.45 -6.84
CA LEU A 133 -18.13 15.27 -7.41
C LEU A 133 -17.43 15.57 -8.75
N LYS A 134 -18.02 16.41 -9.61
CA LYS A 134 -17.37 16.87 -10.86
C LYS A 134 -16.08 17.65 -10.57
N SER A 135 -16.16 18.60 -9.63
CA SER A 135 -15.02 19.42 -9.21
C SER A 135 -13.91 18.58 -8.56
N GLU A 136 -14.27 17.62 -7.69
CA GLU A 136 -13.34 16.70 -7.06
C GLU A 136 -12.63 15.78 -8.07
N ARG A 137 -13.38 15.19 -9.01
CA ARG A 137 -12.79 14.39 -10.08
C ARG A 137 -11.83 15.21 -10.93
N HIS A 138 -12.18 16.45 -11.25
CA HIS A 138 -11.30 17.34 -11.99
C HIS A 138 -10.00 17.62 -11.23
N ARG A 139 -10.07 18.01 -9.95
CA ARG A 139 -8.87 18.23 -9.11
C ARG A 139 -7.99 16.99 -9.00
N ARG A 140 -8.60 15.81 -8.82
CA ARG A 140 -7.86 14.52 -8.78
C ARG A 140 -7.13 14.26 -10.09
N ARG A 141 -7.82 14.37 -11.23
CA ARG A 141 -7.23 14.17 -12.57
C ARG A 141 -6.13 15.20 -12.87
N PHE A 142 -6.35 16.46 -12.52
CA PHE A 142 -5.38 17.53 -12.71
C PHE A 142 -4.12 17.26 -11.88
N ALA A 143 -4.26 16.89 -10.61
CA ALA A 143 -3.12 16.54 -9.77
C ALA A 143 -2.32 15.35 -10.33
N GLU A 144 -2.99 14.30 -10.83
CA GLU A 144 -2.31 13.18 -11.49
C GLU A 144 -1.56 13.61 -12.75
N TYR A 145 -2.16 14.44 -13.59
CA TYR A 145 -1.51 14.98 -14.78
C TYR A 145 -0.24 15.77 -14.41
N ILE A 146 -0.32 16.66 -13.42
CA ILE A 146 0.83 17.43 -12.93
C ILE A 146 1.91 16.49 -12.38
N ARG A 147 1.55 15.47 -11.58
CA ARG A 147 2.52 14.48 -11.06
C ARG A 147 3.26 13.77 -12.20
N GLN A 148 2.56 13.38 -13.27
CA GLN A 148 3.19 12.73 -14.43
C GLN A 148 4.16 13.67 -15.15
N LYS A 149 3.77 14.92 -15.39
CA LYS A 149 4.64 15.91 -16.04
C LYS A 149 5.86 16.23 -15.19
N VAL A 150 5.70 16.42 -13.88
CA VAL A 150 6.81 16.66 -12.95
C VAL A 150 7.75 15.46 -12.90
N SER A 151 7.23 14.23 -12.86
CA SER A 151 8.03 13.00 -12.89
C SER A 151 8.89 12.91 -14.16
N LEU A 152 8.32 13.28 -15.32
CA LEU A 152 9.05 13.33 -16.58
C LEU A 152 10.19 14.36 -16.56
N VAL A 153 9.94 15.57 -16.03
CA VAL A 153 10.99 16.58 -15.91
C VAL A 153 12.13 16.09 -15.01
N HIS A 154 11.82 15.44 -13.88
CA HIS A 154 12.83 14.86 -13.00
C HIS A 154 13.64 13.76 -13.67
N SER A 155 13.02 12.92 -14.51
CA SER A 155 13.74 11.85 -15.21
C SER A 155 14.67 12.40 -16.31
N ILE A 156 14.23 13.42 -17.06
CA ILE A 156 15.06 14.13 -18.04
C ILE A 156 16.25 14.79 -17.35
N ARG A 157 16.00 15.51 -16.26
CA ARG A 157 17.06 16.17 -15.47
C ARG A 157 18.11 15.16 -15.01
N ARG A 158 17.67 14.04 -14.41
CA ARG A 158 18.58 12.98 -13.94
C ARG A 158 19.43 12.42 -15.08
N ARG A 159 18.83 12.18 -16.26
CA ARG A 159 19.57 11.72 -17.45
C ARG A 159 20.64 12.74 -17.87
N ASN A 160 20.29 14.02 -17.94
CA ASN A 160 21.22 15.06 -18.35
C ASN A 160 22.40 15.21 -17.37
N GLU A 161 22.16 15.04 -16.07
CA GLU A 161 23.22 15.04 -15.05
C GLU A 161 24.16 13.83 -15.20
N MET A 162 23.67 12.69 -15.66
CA MET A 162 24.50 11.50 -15.91
C MET A 162 25.37 11.63 -17.17
N LEU A 163 24.87 12.30 -18.22
CA LEU A 163 25.60 12.51 -19.49
C LEU A 163 26.68 13.58 -19.41
N LYS A 164 26.69 14.40 -18.35
CA LYS A 164 27.71 15.46 -18.12
C LYS A 164 28.95 14.94 -17.39
N LYS A 165 28.96 13.68 -16.97
CA LYS A 165 30.11 12.99 -16.36
C LYS A 165 30.83 12.18 -17.42
#